data_AF-A0A2S6WPD8-F1
#
_entry.id   AF-A0A2S6WPD8-F1
#
_cell.length_a   1.000
_cell.length_b   1.000
_cell.length_c   1.000
_cell.angle_alpha   90.00
_cell.angle_beta   90.00
_cell.angle_gamma   90.00
#
_symmetry.space_group_name_H-M   'P 1'
#
loop_
_entity.id
_entity.type
_entity.pdbx_description
1 polymer ?
#
loop_
_entity_poly.entity_id
_entity_poly.type
_entity_poly.pdbx_seq_one_letter_code
_entity_poly.pdbx_strand_id
1 'polypeptide(L)'
;MGERGVSGGGRPRRGGRLRGFPSRYGFLSRYGFPTRYGFLSRYGFPSRYGVLRPLRGFPTRYGVPRPLRGRALHRDPHLSPAPSRKPAPHWKPPPHWKPVVLGALLLLSVTAGQAVGDDGRSDVRLVYCLADEHRDELRDAALQLDVVRRPLGPAGGADAVRVPGPQGGVMSLDDWADKHRGDFERVCDAVLAAAGDPPGASADKGGSGGLGGFLDGVYLLAAGAALTLVGQMTERISAERRTRDRQLAAAVQEFRRIAWLYLTAYEQDPETDHAEALRAREALSQLLVQVPGPAPRREAARRLADSLPLTNRLPGSREGQPLLPRQRKSEADAVRTTLDLQTREVADLRRPAPLWWLPGARGSDRPTSAGGPHA
;
A
#
# COMPACT_ATOMS: atom_id res chain seq x y z
N MET A 1 32.85 -72.85 -23.98
CA MET A 1 31.93 -73.17 -22.87
C MET A 1 32.67 -74.16 -21.98
N GLY A 2 33.25 -73.84 -20.83
CA GLY A 2 33.08 -72.70 -19.94
C GLY A 2 32.70 -73.24 -18.57
N GLU A 3 33.70 -73.52 -17.71
CA GLU A 3 33.56 -73.53 -16.24
C GLU A 3 34.91 -73.85 -15.55
N ARG A 4 35.36 -72.89 -14.74
CA ARG A 4 36.33 -72.92 -13.64
C ARG A 4 36.55 -71.43 -13.32
N GLY A 5 36.00 -70.86 -12.25
CA GLY A 5 36.10 -71.29 -10.86
C GLY A 5 37.02 -70.30 -10.13
N VAL A 6 36.88 -70.24 -8.80
CA VAL A 6 37.77 -69.56 -7.84
C VAL A 6 37.31 -68.18 -7.36
N SER A 7 36.53 -68.27 -6.29
CA SER A 7 36.45 -67.34 -5.17
C SER A 7 37.80 -67.15 -4.48
N GLY A 8 38.16 -65.92 -4.12
CA GLY A 8 39.37 -65.63 -3.36
C GLY A 8 39.39 -64.18 -2.85
N GLY A 9 39.13 -64.01 -1.55
CA GLY A 9 39.12 -62.71 -0.89
C GLY A 9 40.52 -62.10 -0.71
N GLY A 10 40.54 -60.78 -0.47
CA GLY A 10 41.76 -60.07 -0.14
C GLY A 10 41.49 -58.68 0.42
N ARG A 11 41.64 -58.51 1.73
CA ARG A 11 41.97 -57.22 2.37
C ARG A 11 43.50 -57.09 2.42
N PRO A 12 44.03 -55.87 2.30
CA PRO A 12 45.01 -55.39 3.30
C PRO A 12 44.70 -53.92 3.69
N ARG A 13 44.68 -53.54 4.97
CA ARG A 13 45.78 -53.19 5.91
C ARG A 13 46.65 -51.98 5.52
N ARG A 14 46.56 -50.97 6.41
CA ARG A 14 47.60 -50.10 7.00
C ARG A 14 48.46 -49.19 6.10
N GLY A 15 48.33 -47.88 6.38
CA GLY A 15 49.38 -47.13 7.08
C GLY A 15 50.47 -46.47 6.22
N GLY A 16 50.40 -45.14 6.10
CA GLY A 16 51.50 -44.32 5.61
C GLY A 16 51.54 -42.96 6.32
N ARG A 17 52.53 -42.78 7.21
CA ARG A 17 53.03 -41.48 7.68
C ARG A 17 54.33 -41.19 6.92
N LEU A 18 54.42 -40.06 6.22
CA LEU A 18 55.66 -39.35 5.86
C LEU A 18 55.32 -37.84 5.80
N ARG A 19 55.77 -37.01 6.74
CA ARG A 19 56.96 -36.14 6.70
C ARG A 19 57.08 -35.25 5.44
N GLY A 20 56.62 -33.99 5.56
CA GLY A 20 57.47 -32.79 5.62
C GLY A 20 58.05 -32.16 4.33
N PHE A 21 57.86 -30.83 4.25
CA PHE A 21 58.71 -29.76 3.63
C PHE A 21 58.33 -29.19 2.23
N PRO A 22 58.65 -27.90 1.94
CA PRO A 22 57.62 -26.86 1.78
C PRO A 22 57.68 -26.12 0.43
N SER A 23 56.63 -25.34 0.11
CA SER A 23 56.70 -24.17 -0.78
C SER A 23 55.40 -23.36 -0.59
N ARG A 24 55.42 -22.24 0.14
CA ARG A 24 55.58 -20.87 -0.41
C ARG A 24 54.81 -20.66 -1.72
N TYR A 25 53.56 -20.23 -1.60
CA TYR A 25 53.02 -19.04 -2.28
C TYR A 25 51.78 -18.59 -1.49
N GLY A 26 51.91 -17.48 -0.77
CA GLY A 26 50.80 -16.83 -0.10
C GLY A 26 50.12 -15.86 -1.06
N PHE A 27 48.84 -16.06 -1.33
CA PHE A 27 47.97 -15.02 -1.85
C PHE A 27 46.98 -14.61 -0.75
N LEU A 28 47.05 -13.33 -0.40
CA LEU A 28 46.23 -12.66 0.59
C LEU A 28 44.81 -12.49 0.06
N SER A 29 43.87 -13.35 0.46
CA SER A 29 42.43 -13.01 0.40
C SER A 29 42.02 -12.29 1.68
N ARG A 30 42.31 -11.00 1.69
CA ARG A 30 41.80 -10.02 2.66
C ARG A 30 40.45 -9.52 2.12
N TYR A 31 39.34 -10.03 2.65
CA TYR A 31 38.05 -9.32 2.86
C TYR A 31 37.04 -10.30 3.50
N GLY A 32 37.19 -10.51 4.81
CA GLY A 32 36.08 -10.99 5.64
C GLY A 32 35.21 -9.79 6.02
N PHE A 33 33.95 -9.81 5.61
CA PHE A 33 32.93 -8.84 6.03
C PHE A 33 32.58 -9.06 7.51
N PRO A 34 32.68 -8.05 8.40
CA PRO A 34 32.11 -8.14 9.73
C PRO A 34 30.62 -7.75 9.69
N THR A 35 29.73 -8.72 9.92
CA THR A 35 28.36 -8.45 10.38
C THR A 35 28.39 -8.04 11.84
N ARG A 36 28.37 -6.73 12.10
CA ARG A 36 27.92 -6.14 13.36
C ARG A 36 27.07 -4.90 13.06
N TYR A 37 25.76 -5.03 13.15
CA TYR A 37 24.88 -3.93 13.54
C TYR A 37 24.21 -4.33 14.84
N GLY A 38 24.86 -3.93 15.93
CA GLY A 38 24.22 -3.80 17.23
C GLY A 38 23.50 -2.46 17.29
N PHE A 39 22.24 -2.53 17.68
CA PHE A 39 21.42 -1.41 18.12
C PHE A 39 22.11 -0.63 19.25
N LEU A 40 22.35 0.67 19.06
CA LEU A 40 22.51 1.62 20.16
C LEU A 40 21.92 2.98 19.78
N SER A 41 20.76 3.26 20.35
CA SER A 41 20.26 4.62 20.57
C SER A 41 21.15 5.34 21.59
N ARG A 42 21.63 6.55 21.26
CA ARG A 42 21.73 7.70 22.19
C ARG A 42 22.26 8.96 21.49
N TYR A 43 21.49 10.03 21.63
CA TYR A 43 21.81 11.46 21.73
C TYR A 43 23.22 11.96 21.35
N GLY A 44 23.23 13.02 20.54
CA GLY A 44 24.36 13.96 20.46
C GLY A 44 24.27 14.93 19.28
N PHE A 45 23.59 16.08 19.48
CA PHE A 45 23.88 17.29 18.70
C PHE A 45 25.35 17.67 18.91
N PRO A 46 26.06 18.13 17.87
CA PRO A 46 26.51 19.51 17.95
C PRO A 46 26.37 20.28 16.64
N SER A 47 25.76 21.46 16.73
CA SER A 47 25.97 22.57 15.81
C SER A 47 27.45 22.92 15.73
N ARG A 48 28.02 22.99 14.53
CA ARG A 48 29.14 23.91 14.23
C ARG A 48 29.00 24.52 12.85
N TYR A 49 28.94 25.85 12.87
CA TYR A 49 29.17 26.75 11.75
C TYR A 49 30.52 26.43 11.08
N GLY A 50 30.50 26.44 9.76
CA GLY A 50 31.68 26.38 8.90
C GLY A 50 31.40 27.13 7.60
N VAL A 51 31.53 28.45 7.66
CA VAL A 51 31.60 29.34 6.49
C VAL A 51 32.90 29.06 5.77
N LEU A 52 32.87 28.51 4.55
CA LEU A 52 33.93 28.69 3.56
C LEU A 52 33.37 28.72 2.13
N ARG A 53 33.78 29.79 1.43
CA ARG A 53 33.51 30.19 0.04
C ARG A 53 33.56 29.07 -1.00
N PRO A 54 32.72 29.12 -2.06
CA PRO A 54 33.01 28.49 -3.33
C PRO A 54 33.60 29.51 -4.31
N LEU A 55 34.88 29.36 -4.65
CA LEU A 55 35.46 29.85 -5.90
C LEU A 55 35.48 28.69 -6.89
N ARG A 56 34.55 28.68 -7.85
CA ARG A 56 34.76 28.10 -9.18
C ARG A 56 33.63 28.51 -10.12
N GLY A 57 34.00 29.32 -11.12
CA GLY A 57 33.13 29.72 -12.20
C GLY A 57 32.73 28.54 -13.09
N PHE A 58 31.47 28.54 -13.48
CA PHE A 58 30.95 27.78 -14.61
C PHE A 58 30.50 28.78 -15.67
N PRO A 59 31.03 28.75 -16.91
CA PRO A 59 30.46 29.52 -18.00
C PRO A 59 29.15 28.85 -18.47
N THR A 60 28.04 29.55 -18.28
CA THR A 60 26.75 29.24 -18.90
C THR A 60 26.86 29.40 -20.42
N ARG A 61 26.72 28.28 -21.15
CA ARG A 61 26.51 28.29 -22.60
C ARG A 61 25.36 27.34 -22.95
N TYR A 62 24.13 27.83 -22.82
CA TYR A 62 22.96 27.27 -23.51
C TYR A 62 22.48 28.28 -24.54
N GLY A 63 22.98 28.13 -25.77
CA GLY A 63 22.34 28.68 -26.96
C GLY A 63 21.24 27.73 -27.39
N VAL A 64 20.00 28.20 -27.39
CA VAL A 64 18.83 27.52 -27.93
C VAL A 64 18.82 27.72 -29.45
N PRO A 65 18.88 26.67 -30.29
CA PRO A 65 18.58 26.82 -31.70
C PRO A 65 17.06 26.74 -31.92
N ARG A 66 16.50 27.83 -32.47
CA ARG A 66 15.18 27.87 -33.10
C ARG A 66 15.15 26.92 -34.31
N PRO A 67 14.07 26.17 -34.56
CA PRO A 67 13.91 25.45 -35.82
C PRO A 67 13.51 26.43 -36.93
N LEU A 68 14.32 26.45 -38.00
CA LEU A 68 14.02 27.15 -39.23
C LEU A 68 12.85 26.47 -39.95
N ARG A 69 11.89 27.32 -40.26
CA ARG A 69 10.72 27.12 -41.10
C ARG A 69 11.17 27.04 -42.56
N GLY A 70 10.74 26.00 -43.27
CA GLY A 70 10.72 26.01 -44.73
C GLY A 70 11.30 24.78 -45.40
N ARG A 71 10.43 23.86 -45.84
CA ARG A 71 10.53 23.33 -47.19
C ARG A 71 9.20 22.75 -47.65
N ALA A 72 8.71 23.33 -48.73
CA ALA A 72 7.58 22.85 -49.51
C ALA A 72 7.90 21.47 -50.07
N LEU A 73 6.94 20.55 -49.99
CA LEU A 73 6.91 19.35 -50.80
C LEU A 73 5.60 19.30 -51.58
N HIS A 74 5.82 19.07 -52.87
CA HIS A 74 4.92 18.71 -53.95
C HIS A 74 3.61 18.06 -53.52
N ARG A 75 2.52 18.59 -54.08
CA ARG A 75 1.17 18.02 -54.04
C ARG A 75 0.93 17.34 -55.39
N ASP A 76 0.96 16.00 -55.40
CA ASP A 76 0.38 15.20 -56.48
C ASP A 76 -1.12 14.96 -56.21
N PRO A 77 -2.01 15.06 -57.20
CA PRO A 77 -3.45 14.94 -57.00
C PRO A 77 -4.00 13.66 -57.65
N HIS A 78 -3.92 12.50 -56.99
CA HIS A 78 -4.75 11.35 -57.38
C HIS A 78 -5.04 10.48 -56.17
N LEU A 79 -6.17 10.72 -55.49
CA LEU A 79 -6.80 9.74 -54.59
C LEU A 79 -8.32 9.96 -54.56
N SER A 80 -9.01 8.88 -54.88
CA SER A 80 -10.45 8.67 -55.02
C SER A 80 -11.26 9.03 -53.76
N PRO A 81 -12.56 9.35 -53.91
CA PRO A 81 -13.39 9.80 -52.79
C PRO A 81 -13.75 8.66 -51.84
N ALA A 82 -13.59 8.91 -50.54
CA ALA A 82 -14.07 8.07 -49.46
C ALA A 82 -15.62 8.08 -49.38
N PRO A 83 -16.26 6.97 -48.95
CA PRO A 83 -17.70 6.91 -48.82
C PRO A 83 -18.23 7.73 -47.64
N SER A 84 -19.25 8.51 -47.95
CA SER A 84 -20.20 9.19 -47.06
C SER A 84 -20.49 8.43 -45.76
N ARG A 85 -20.07 9.02 -44.62
CA ARG A 85 -20.54 8.63 -43.29
C ARG A 85 -21.97 9.13 -43.11
N LYS A 86 -22.92 8.20 -43.02
CA LYS A 86 -24.30 8.48 -42.60
C LYS A 86 -24.31 8.97 -41.14
N PRO A 87 -25.12 9.98 -40.79
CA PRO A 87 -25.29 10.40 -39.41
C PRO A 87 -25.98 9.30 -38.60
N ALA A 88 -25.46 9.05 -37.39
CA ALA A 88 -26.02 8.12 -36.44
C ALA A 88 -27.44 8.56 -36.01
N PRO A 89 -28.37 7.61 -35.76
CA PRO A 89 -29.73 7.94 -35.37
C PRO A 89 -29.74 8.54 -33.97
N HIS A 90 -30.54 9.60 -33.80
CA HIS A 90 -30.77 10.21 -32.49
C HIS A 90 -31.37 9.17 -31.54
N TRP A 91 -30.90 9.16 -30.30
CA TRP A 91 -31.37 8.25 -29.27
C TRP A 91 -32.49 8.96 -28.50
N LYS A 92 -33.73 8.48 -28.64
CA LYS A 92 -34.87 8.92 -27.80
C LYS A 92 -34.97 7.97 -26.60
N PRO A 93 -34.92 8.46 -25.35
CA PRO A 93 -35.23 7.62 -24.20
C PRO A 93 -36.74 7.29 -24.18
N PRO A 94 -37.12 6.08 -23.71
CA PRO A 94 -38.52 5.65 -23.66
C PRO A 94 -39.33 6.43 -22.59
N PRO A 95 -40.62 6.72 -22.84
CA PRO A 95 -41.45 7.50 -21.94
C PRO A 95 -42.21 6.56 -21.00
N HIS A 96 -41.64 6.20 -19.85
CA HIS A 96 -42.36 5.70 -18.66
C HIS A 96 -41.40 5.32 -17.53
N TRP A 97 -40.63 6.27 -17.01
CA TRP A 97 -40.03 6.12 -15.69
C TRP A 97 -40.72 7.11 -14.75
N LYS A 98 -41.71 6.62 -13.99
CA LYS A 98 -42.28 7.39 -12.87
C LYS A 98 -41.25 7.39 -11.73
N PRO A 99 -40.98 8.52 -11.07
CA PRO A 99 -40.09 8.54 -9.91
C PRO A 99 -40.85 7.98 -8.71
N VAL A 100 -40.43 6.82 -8.22
CA VAL A 100 -40.79 6.39 -6.87
C VAL A 100 -39.87 7.17 -5.93
N VAL A 101 -40.43 8.24 -5.34
CA VAL A 101 -39.81 9.13 -4.35
C VAL A 101 -39.82 8.50 -2.95
N LEU A 102 -39.49 7.21 -2.83
CA LEU A 102 -39.28 6.55 -1.53
C LEU A 102 -37.99 5.74 -1.58
N GLY A 103 -36.87 6.44 -1.48
CA GLY A 103 -35.54 5.85 -1.42
C GLY A 103 -34.44 6.84 -1.00
N ALA A 104 -34.81 7.92 -0.32
CA ALA A 104 -33.89 9.02 0.04
C ALA A 104 -33.42 8.98 1.51
N LEU A 105 -33.63 7.88 2.24
CA LEU A 105 -33.23 7.79 3.66
C LEU A 105 -32.30 6.61 4.01
N LEU A 106 -31.79 5.86 3.02
CA LEU A 106 -30.88 4.72 3.22
C LEU A 106 -29.58 4.80 2.40
N LEU A 107 -29.19 5.99 1.96
CA LEU A 107 -27.93 6.25 1.21
C LEU A 107 -26.97 7.21 1.94
N LEU A 108 -27.12 7.39 3.25
CA LEU A 108 -26.21 8.21 4.07
C LEU A 108 -25.17 7.39 4.86
N SER A 109 -24.99 6.12 4.52
CA SER A 109 -23.98 5.28 5.16
C SER A 109 -23.00 4.76 4.12
N VAL A 110 -21.72 5.04 4.35
CA VAL A 110 -20.54 4.50 3.64
C VAL A 110 -20.04 5.29 2.44
N THR A 111 -19.55 6.50 2.70
CA THR A 111 -18.39 7.07 1.98
C THR A 111 -17.32 7.52 2.96
N ALA A 112 -16.74 6.59 3.70
CA ALA A 112 -15.45 6.79 4.36
C ALA A 112 -14.34 6.33 3.39
N GLY A 113 -14.04 7.18 2.41
CA GLY A 113 -12.89 7.03 1.52
C GLY A 113 -11.64 7.57 2.21
N GLN A 114 -10.64 6.70 2.38
CA GLN A 114 -9.30 7.08 2.82
C GLN A 114 -8.60 7.89 1.73
N ALA A 115 -8.36 9.17 2.01
CA ALA A 115 -7.24 9.93 1.48
C ALA A 115 -6.47 10.49 2.67
N VAL A 116 -5.14 10.44 2.61
CA VAL A 116 -4.25 10.96 3.65
C VAL A 116 -4.44 12.48 3.72
N GLY A 117 -5.18 12.91 4.73
CA GLY A 117 -5.32 14.27 5.23
C GLY A 117 -5.86 14.10 6.64
N ASP A 118 -5.05 14.47 7.62
CA ASP A 118 -5.25 14.24 9.05
C ASP A 118 -6.35 15.15 9.67
N ASP A 119 -7.43 15.43 8.93
CA ASP A 119 -8.36 16.50 9.33
C ASP A 119 -9.78 16.01 9.62
N GLY A 120 -10.30 15.02 8.90
CA GLY A 120 -11.70 14.62 9.08
C GLY A 120 -12.02 13.96 10.44
N ARG A 121 -11.07 13.26 11.05
CA ARG A 121 -11.25 12.71 12.42
C ARG A 121 -11.00 13.74 13.50
N SER A 122 -10.14 14.73 13.23
CA SER A 122 -9.87 15.81 14.15
C SER A 122 -11.09 16.73 14.27
N ASP A 123 -11.76 17.00 13.16
CA ASP A 123 -12.93 17.89 13.12
C ASP A 123 -14.11 17.32 13.91
N VAL A 124 -14.40 16.01 13.76
CA VAL A 124 -15.50 15.37 14.51
C VAL A 124 -15.23 15.37 16.01
N ARG A 125 -13.97 15.15 16.43
CA ARG A 125 -13.56 15.19 17.84
C ARG A 125 -13.66 16.60 18.41
N LEU A 126 -13.21 17.59 17.66
CA LEU A 126 -13.27 18.99 18.04
C LEU A 126 -14.73 19.42 18.25
N VAL A 127 -15.61 19.09 17.30
CA VAL A 127 -17.05 19.40 17.40
C VAL A 127 -17.70 18.69 18.59
N TYR A 128 -17.37 17.43 18.85
CA TYR A 128 -17.90 16.69 20.00
C TYR A 128 -17.45 17.32 21.33
N CYS A 129 -16.15 17.54 21.52
CA CYS A 129 -15.60 18.03 22.78
C CYS A 129 -15.90 19.51 23.05
N LEU A 130 -16.18 20.32 22.02
CA LEU A 130 -16.59 21.73 22.16
C LEU A 130 -18.11 21.93 22.17
N ALA A 131 -18.91 20.88 22.03
CA ALA A 131 -20.36 20.96 22.18
C ALA A 131 -20.71 21.38 23.62
N ASP A 132 -21.74 22.24 23.77
CA ASP A 132 -22.13 22.80 25.06
C ASP A 132 -22.35 21.74 26.16
N GLU A 133 -22.86 20.57 25.76
CA GLU A 133 -23.11 19.42 26.63
C GLU A 133 -21.83 18.83 27.26
N HIS A 134 -20.66 18.99 26.61
CA HIS A 134 -19.39 18.39 27.04
C HIS A 134 -18.35 19.41 27.52
N ARG A 135 -18.62 20.72 27.43
CA ARG A 135 -17.67 21.78 27.83
C ARG A 135 -17.28 21.69 29.30
N ASP A 136 -18.22 21.37 30.19
CA ASP A 136 -17.96 21.23 31.62
C ASP A 136 -17.07 20.01 31.92
N GLU A 137 -17.35 18.86 31.29
CA GLU A 137 -16.57 17.62 31.42
C GLU A 137 -15.14 17.80 30.88
N LEU A 138 -15.02 18.47 29.73
CA LEU A 138 -13.73 18.81 29.13
C LEU A 138 -12.91 19.70 30.05
N ARG A 139 -13.51 20.74 30.63
CA ARG A 139 -12.84 21.65 31.57
C ARG A 139 -12.41 20.89 32.83
N ASP A 140 -13.26 20.04 33.39
CA ASP A 140 -12.94 19.27 34.59
C ASP A 140 -11.83 18.24 34.33
N ALA A 141 -11.84 17.56 33.19
CA ALA A 141 -10.76 16.68 32.77
C ALA A 141 -9.44 17.46 32.56
N ALA A 142 -9.51 18.66 31.99
CA ALA A 142 -8.33 19.52 31.81
C ALA A 142 -7.75 19.98 33.16
N LEU A 143 -8.60 20.26 34.15
CA LEU A 143 -8.19 20.59 35.51
C LEU A 143 -7.59 19.38 36.23
N GLN A 144 -8.16 18.19 36.05
CA GLN A 144 -7.65 16.93 36.64
C GLN A 144 -6.28 16.55 36.07
N LEU A 145 -6.04 16.80 34.78
CA LEU A 145 -4.77 16.55 34.13
C LEU A 145 -3.72 17.66 34.37
N ASP A 146 -4.05 18.69 35.16
CA ASP A 146 -3.23 19.88 35.46
C ASP A 146 -2.68 20.57 34.19
N VAL A 147 -3.41 20.46 33.07
CA VAL A 147 -3.08 21.19 31.83
C VAL A 147 -3.66 22.61 31.83
N VAL A 148 -4.68 22.86 32.65
CA VAL A 148 -5.25 24.19 32.90
C VAL A 148 -5.56 24.39 34.38
N ARG A 149 -5.79 25.63 34.79
CA ARG A 149 -6.19 26.03 36.15
C ARG A 149 -7.46 26.88 36.12
N ARG A 150 -8.20 26.90 37.23
CA ARG A 150 -9.34 27.80 37.39
C ARG A 150 -8.87 29.25 37.43
N PRO A 151 -9.47 30.17 36.66
CA PRO A 151 -9.15 31.59 36.74
C PRO A 151 -9.51 32.15 38.12
N LEU A 152 -8.59 32.91 38.72
CA LEU A 152 -8.81 33.59 40.00
C LEU A 152 -9.42 34.96 39.71
N GLY A 153 -10.74 35.08 39.85
CA GLY A 153 -11.47 36.35 39.77
C GLY A 153 -12.68 36.31 38.83
N PRO A 154 -13.55 37.34 38.89
CA PRO A 154 -14.79 37.42 38.11
C PRO A 154 -14.58 37.68 36.61
N ALA A 155 -13.32 37.81 36.16
CA ALA A 155 -12.97 38.19 34.80
C ALA A 155 -13.03 37.03 33.78
N GLY A 156 -13.20 35.78 34.24
CA GLY A 156 -13.42 34.64 33.38
C GLY A 156 -14.90 34.29 33.33
N GLY A 157 -15.50 34.26 32.15
CA GLY A 157 -16.80 33.61 31.96
C GLY A 157 -16.77 32.14 32.38
N ALA A 158 -17.92 31.46 32.39
CA ALA A 158 -18.01 30.06 32.79
C ALA A 158 -17.00 29.16 32.05
N ASP A 159 -16.71 29.47 30.78
CA ASP A 159 -15.84 28.66 29.91
C ASP A 159 -14.37 29.09 29.91
N ALA A 160 -13.96 29.95 30.84
CA ALA A 160 -12.60 30.46 30.89
C ALA A 160 -11.66 29.49 31.62
N VAL A 161 -10.55 29.14 30.97
CA VAL A 161 -9.46 28.33 31.52
C VAL A 161 -8.17 29.13 31.58
N ARG A 162 -7.34 28.89 32.60
CA ARG A 162 -6.02 29.52 32.72
C ARG A 162 -4.92 28.50 32.44
N VAL A 163 -4.19 28.68 31.34
CA VAL A 163 -3.07 27.80 31.00
C VAL A 163 -1.83 28.16 31.85
N PRO A 164 -1.12 27.20 32.47
CA PRO A 164 0.12 27.47 33.18
C PRO A 164 1.28 27.74 32.20
N GLY A 165 2.17 28.68 32.54
CA GLY A 165 3.41 28.94 31.78
C GLY A 165 3.58 30.37 31.30
N PRO A 166 4.72 30.70 30.65
CA PRO A 166 5.08 32.06 30.23
C PRO A 166 4.19 32.61 29.09
N GLN A 167 3.54 31.73 28.33
CA GLN A 167 2.53 32.09 27.33
C GLN A 167 1.10 31.85 27.84
N GLY A 168 0.96 31.50 29.13
CA GLY A 168 -0.30 31.18 29.75
C GLY A 168 -1.10 32.42 30.13
N GLY A 169 -2.37 32.44 29.74
CA GLY A 169 -3.35 33.47 30.08
C GLY A 169 -4.70 32.86 30.40
N VAL A 170 -5.65 33.70 30.82
CA VAL A 170 -7.06 33.31 30.87
C VAL A 170 -7.59 33.37 29.44
N MET A 171 -8.13 32.26 28.93
CA MET A 171 -8.68 32.16 27.58
C MET A 171 -9.94 31.29 27.57
N SER A 172 -10.76 31.40 26.52
CA SER A 172 -11.92 30.53 26.33
C SER A 172 -11.47 29.09 26.01
N LEU A 173 -12.34 28.11 26.23
CA LEU A 173 -12.10 26.73 25.79
C LEU A 173 -11.85 26.62 24.28
N ASP A 174 -12.54 27.43 23.47
CA ASP A 174 -12.36 27.48 22.01
C ASP A 174 -10.96 28.02 21.65
N ASP A 175 -10.53 29.12 22.29
CA ASP A 175 -9.17 29.65 22.14
C ASP A 175 -8.10 28.65 22.58
N TRP A 176 -8.38 27.89 23.65
CA TRP A 176 -7.47 26.88 24.17
C TRP A 176 -7.35 25.69 23.21
N ALA A 177 -8.46 25.22 22.64
CA ALA A 177 -8.47 24.14 21.65
C ALA A 177 -7.63 24.48 20.41
N ASP A 178 -7.68 25.74 19.97
CA ASP A 178 -6.91 26.24 18.82
C ASP A 178 -5.42 26.42 19.15
N LYS A 179 -5.10 27.13 20.24
CA LYS A 179 -3.71 27.49 20.60
C LYS A 179 -2.93 26.35 21.25
N HIS A 180 -3.61 25.38 21.86
CA HIS A 180 -3.04 24.27 22.62
C HIS A 180 -3.56 22.90 22.14
N ARG A 181 -3.65 22.71 20.82
CA ARG A 181 -4.23 21.52 20.18
C ARG A 181 -3.75 20.17 20.75
N GLY A 182 -2.46 20.02 21.05
CA GLY A 182 -1.92 18.77 21.60
C GLY A 182 -2.37 18.46 23.04
N ASP A 183 -2.57 19.49 23.87
CA ASP A 183 -3.11 19.31 25.22
C ASP A 183 -4.62 19.10 25.17
N PHE A 184 -5.32 19.85 24.29
CA PHE A 184 -6.74 19.67 24.03
C PHE A 184 -7.07 18.25 23.55
N GLU A 185 -6.35 17.71 22.56
CA GLU A 185 -6.56 16.35 22.05
C GLU A 185 -6.37 15.30 23.14
N ARG A 186 -5.38 15.48 24.03
CA ARG A 186 -5.15 14.58 25.16
C ARG A 186 -6.30 14.60 26.16
N VAL A 187 -6.83 15.78 26.48
CA VAL A 187 -7.98 15.90 27.39
C VAL A 187 -9.25 15.36 26.73
N CYS A 188 -9.50 15.68 25.46
CA CYS A 188 -10.65 15.20 24.71
C CYS A 188 -10.64 13.66 24.59
N ASP A 189 -9.47 13.04 24.38
CA ASP A 189 -9.34 11.58 24.42
C ASP A 189 -9.66 11.01 25.83
N ALA A 190 -9.30 11.71 26.91
CA ALA A 190 -9.65 11.29 28.27
C ALA A 190 -11.16 11.40 28.54
N VAL A 191 -11.81 12.47 28.06
CA VAL A 191 -13.28 12.64 28.14
C VAL A 191 -13.99 11.55 27.34
N LEU A 192 -13.56 11.28 26.11
CA LEU A 192 -14.12 10.23 25.27
C LEU A 192 -13.91 8.83 25.87
N ALA A 193 -12.78 8.60 26.55
CA ALA A 193 -12.54 7.36 27.27
C ALA A 193 -13.46 7.22 28.49
N ALA A 194 -13.66 8.30 29.26
CA ALA A 194 -14.56 8.32 30.42
C ALA A 194 -16.04 8.18 30.01
N ALA A 195 -16.45 8.81 28.90
CA ALA A 195 -17.78 8.64 28.31
C ALA A 195 -18.00 7.23 27.72
N GLY A 196 -16.91 6.50 27.46
CA GLY A 196 -16.91 5.11 26.99
C GLY A 196 -17.03 4.05 28.09
N ASP A 197 -16.97 4.43 29.37
CA ASP A 197 -17.26 3.52 30.47
C ASP A 197 -18.79 3.29 30.55
N PRO A 198 -19.28 2.05 30.44
CA PRO A 198 -20.71 1.78 30.59
C PRO A 198 -21.14 2.23 31.99
N PRO A 199 -22.26 2.95 32.15
CA PRO A 199 -22.70 3.47 33.44
C PRO A 199 -22.97 2.31 34.41
N GLY A 200 -21.94 1.97 35.17
CA GLY A 200 -21.99 1.03 36.27
C GLY A 200 -22.40 1.79 37.53
N ALA A 201 -23.66 1.62 37.90
CA ALA A 201 -24.14 1.73 39.29
C ALA A 201 -23.96 3.10 39.99
N SER A 202 -24.82 4.06 39.64
CA SER A 202 -25.42 4.93 40.65
C SER A 202 -26.92 4.65 40.74
N ALA A 203 -27.21 3.54 41.42
CA ALA A 203 -28.54 3.27 41.96
C ALA A 203 -28.76 4.12 43.22
N ASP A 204 -29.64 5.11 43.13
CA ASP A 204 -30.53 5.67 44.17
C ASP A 204 -30.96 7.07 43.67
N LYS A 205 -32.23 7.47 43.54
CA LYS A 205 -33.49 7.06 44.18
C LYS A 205 -34.66 7.60 43.36
N GLY A 206 -35.76 6.84 43.34
CA GLY A 206 -37.11 7.39 43.51
C GLY A 206 -37.78 8.01 42.28
N GLY A 207 -38.43 7.18 41.48
CA GLY A 207 -39.36 7.64 40.45
C GLY A 207 -40.20 6.51 39.89
N SER A 208 -41.12 5.99 40.69
CA SER A 208 -42.09 4.99 40.25
C SER A 208 -43.05 5.61 39.21
N GLY A 209 -42.90 5.25 37.95
CA GLY A 209 -43.83 5.72 36.92
C GLY A 209 -43.54 5.20 35.52
N GLY A 210 -43.82 3.90 35.28
CA GLY A 210 -44.05 3.38 33.94
C GLY A 210 -43.00 2.41 33.40
N LEU A 211 -43.36 1.13 33.37
CA LEU A 211 -42.64 0.01 32.72
C LEU A 211 -42.31 0.22 31.22
N GLY A 212 -42.80 1.29 30.59
CA GLY A 212 -42.52 1.63 29.19
C GLY A 212 -41.13 2.24 28.95
N GLY A 213 -40.50 2.90 29.94
CA GLY A 213 -39.20 3.55 29.76
C GLY A 213 -37.97 2.64 29.94
N PHE A 214 -38.15 1.42 30.47
CA PHE A 214 -37.03 0.51 30.75
C PHE A 214 -36.53 -0.24 29.50
N LEU A 215 -37.39 -0.40 28.48
CA LEU A 215 -36.97 -1.05 27.23
C LEU A 215 -36.07 -0.14 26.38
N ASP A 216 -36.32 1.18 26.34
CA ASP A 216 -35.51 2.12 25.56
C ASP A 216 -34.06 2.25 26.08
N GLY A 217 -33.85 2.13 27.40
CA GLY A 217 -32.51 2.14 28.00
C GLY A 217 -31.68 0.89 27.68
N VAL A 218 -32.31 -0.29 27.62
CA VAL A 218 -31.62 -1.55 27.28
C VAL A 218 -31.20 -1.57 25.81
N TYR A 219 -32.00 -0.98 24.90
CA TYR A 219 -31.63 -0.88 23.49
C TYR A 219 -30.42 0.04 23.27
N LEU A 220 -30.33 1.17 23.97
CA LEU A 220 -29.17 2.06 23.86
C LEU A 220 -27.89 1.42 24.41
N LEU A 221 -27.97 0.70 25.52
CA LEU A 221 -26.83 0.01 26.12
C LEU A 221 -26.35 -1.16 25.24
N ALA A 222 -27.30 -1.93 24.69
CA ALA A 222 -27.00 -3.00 23.72
C ALA A 222 -26.43 -2.43 22.40
N ALA A 223 -26.93 -1.29 21.92
CA ALA A 223 -26.42 -0.63 20.73
C ALA A 223 -24.99 -0.08 20.94
N GLY A 224 -24.70 0.51 22.11
CA GLY A 224 -23.35 0.96 22.48
C GLY A 224 -22.34 -0.19 22.54
N ALA A 225 -22.70 -1.30 23.19
CA ALA A 225 -21.86 -2.50 23.22
C ALA A 225 -21.69 -3.15 21.83
N ALA A 226 -22.70 -3.13 20.98
CA ALA A 226 -22.59 -3.60 19.60
C ALA A 226 -21.65 -2.71 18.77
N LEU A 227 -21.70 -1.39 18.94
CA LEU A 227 -20.82 -0.45 18.25
C LEU A 227 -19.35 -0.58 18.66
N THR A 228 -19.06 -0.81 19.94
CA THR A 228 -17.67 -1.05 20.41
C THR A 228 -17.11 -2.36 19.88
N LEU A 229 -17.91 -3.43 19.86
CA LEU A 229 -17.52 -4.70 19.23
C LEU A 229 -17.26 -4.54 17.72
N VAL A 230 -18.11 -3.78 17.01
CA VAL A 230 -17.90 -3.47 15.60
C VAL A 230 -16.61 -2.65 15.42
N GLY A 231 -16.35 -1.66 16.28
CA GLY A 231 -15.12 -0.85 16.27
C GLY A 231 -13.86 -1.73 16.37
N GLN A 232 -13.76 -2.55 17.42
CA GLN A 232 -12.61 -3.45 17.61
C GLN A 232 -12.45 -4.45 16.47
N MET A 233 -13.55 -4.96 15.92
CA MET A 233 -13.52 -5.89 14.80
C MET A 233 -13.02 -5.20 13.52
N THR A 234 -13.41 -3.95 13.27
CA THR A 234 -12.91 -3.18 12.11
C THR A 234 -11.42 -2.89 12.20
N GLU A 235 -10.89 -2.60 13.38
CA GLU A 235 -9.45 -2.38 13.57
C GLU A 235 -8.64 -3.64 13.28
N ARG A 236 -9.07 -4.78 13.82
CA ARG A 236 -8.42 -6.08 13.58
C ARG A 236 -8.42 -6.44 12.10
N ILE A 237 -9.57 -6.28 11.43
CA ILE A 237 -9.68 -6.52 9.97
C ILE A 237 -8.76 -5.57 9.19
N SER A 238 -8.67 -4.30 9.62
CA SER A 238 -7.81 -3.31 8.96
C SER A 238 -6.32 -3.62 9.12
N ALA A 239 -5.89 -4.12 10.28
CA ALA A 239 -4.50 -4.45 10.57
C ALA A 239 -4.07 -5.68 9.75
N GLU A 240 -4.90 -6.72 9.71
CA GLU A 240 -4.62 -7.89 8.88
C GLU A 240 -4.55 -7.54 7.38
N ARG A 241 -5.45 -6.68 6.89
CA ARG A 241 -5.40 -6.19 5.50
C ARG A 241 -4.09 -5.46 5.21
N ARG A 242 -3.67 -4.55 6.09
CA ARG A 242 -2.39 -3.83 5.96
C ARG A 242 -1.20 -4.79 5.91
N THR A 243 -1.18 -5.84 6.72
CA THR A 243 -0.12 -6.85 6.70
C THR A 243 -0.11 -7.63 5.38
N ARG A 244 -1.26 -8.09 4.90
CA ARG A 244 -1.38 -8.80 3.61
C ARG A 244 -0.98 -7.90 2.43
N ASP A 245 -1.37 -6.63 2.44
CA ASP A 245 -1.00 -5.67 1.40
C ASP A 245 0.51 -5.44 1.35
N ARG A 246 1.19 -5.39 2.51
CA ARG A 246 2.65 -5.31 2.59
C ARG A 246 3.31 -6.58 2.08
N GLN A 247 2.80 -7.76 2.45
CA GLN A 247 3.32 -9.05 1.97
C GLN A 247 3.20 -9.17 0.45
N LEU A 248 2.05 -8.82 -0.11
CA LEU A 248 1.84 -8.84 -1.56
C LEU A 248 2.77 -7.84 -2.27
N ALA A 249 2.91 -6.62 -1.75
CA ALA A 249 3.82 -5.63 -2.32
C ALA A 249 5.28 -6.09 -2.30
N ALA A 250 5.73 -6.70 -1.19
CA ALA A 250 7.08 -7.24 -1.08
C ALA A 250 7.31 -8.39 -2.08
N ALA A 251 6.35 -9.32 -2.20
CA ALA A 251 6.43 -10.43 -3.15
C ALA A 251 6.47 -9.97 -4.61
N VAL A 252 5.71 -8.93 -4.97
CA VAL A 252 5.77 -8.33 -6.32
C VAL A 252 7.15 -7.77 -6.62
N GLN A 253 7.74 -7.01 -5.70
CA GLN A 253 9.07 -6.44 -5.89
C GLN A 253 10.14 -7.52 -5.99
N GLU A 254 10.05 -8.55 -5.15
CA GLU A 254 11.00 -9.67 -5.16
C GLU A 254 10.91 -10.48 -6.45
N PHE A 255 9.70 -10.81 -6.90
CA PHE A 255 9.49 -11.47 -8.18
C PHE A 255 10.05 -10.64 -9.33
N ARG A 256 9.75 -9.33 -9.37
CA ARG A 256 10.27 -8.43 -10.42
C ARG A 256 11.80 -8.41 -10.43
N ARG A 257 12.42 -8.29 -9.26
CA ARG A 257 13.89 -8.28 -9.12
C ARG A 257 14.52 -9.57 -9.63
N ILE A 258 14.02 -10.73 -9.20
CA ILE A 258 14.56 -12.04 -9.60
C ILE A 258 14.31 -12.30 -11.10
N ALA A 259 13.12 -11.97 -11.61
CA ALA A 259 12.81 -12.09 -13.03
C ALA A 259 13.74 -11.24 -13.90
N TRP A 260 14.06 -10.00 -13.49
CA TRP A 260 15.01 -9.14 -14.20
C TRP A 260 16.43 -9.71 -14.22
N LEU A 261 16.89 -10.31 -13.11
CA LEU A 261 18.19 -10.98 -13.03
C LEU A 261 18.23 -12.18 -13.97
N TYR A 262 17.20 -13.03 -13.95
CA TYR A 262 17.07 -14.16 -14.86
C TYR A 262 17.10 -13.73 -16.33
N LEU A 263 16.28 -12.74 -16.71
CA LEU A 263 16.19 -12.28 -18.10
C LEU A 263 17.49 -11.66 -18.60
N THR A 264 18.23 -10.97 -17.72
CA THR A 264 19.54 -10.39 -18.06
C THR A 264 20.60 -11.49 -18.25
N ALA A 265 20.57 -12.54 -17.43
CA ALA A 265 21.46 -13.69 -17.59
C ALA A 265 21.10 -14.51 -18.84
N TYR A 266 19.81 -14.71 -19.13
CA TYR A 266 19.31 -15.40 -20.34
C TYR A 266 19.80 -14.77 -21.65
N GLU A 267 19.94 -13.44 -21.71
CA GLU A 267 20.51 -12.77 -22.89
C GLU A 267 21.92 -13.29 -23.23
N GLN A 268 22.71 -13.57 -22.19
CA GLN A 268 24.09 -14.03 -22.31
C GLN A 268 24.16 -15.54 -22.52
N ASP A 269 23.39 -16.30 -21.75
CA ASP A 269 23.38 -17.75 -21.74
C ASP A 269 21.95 -18.32 -21.73
N PRO A 270 21.50 -19.02 -22.79
CA PRO A 270 20.18 -19.62 -22.81
C PRO A 270 20.00 -20.73 -21.76
N GLU A 271 21.11 -21.32 -21.25
CA GLU A 271 21.15 -22.36 -20.22
C GLU A 271 21.09 -21.82 -18.78
N THR A 272 20.91 -20.50 -18.62
CA THR A 272 20.72 -19.86 -17.30
C THR A 272 19.63 -20.58 -16.48
N ASP A 273 19.95 -20.89 -15.23
CA ASP A 273 19.01 -21.50 -14.28
C ASP A 273 17.79 -20.60 -14.04
N HIS A 274 16.59 -21.15 -14.26
CA HIS A 274 15.31 -20.46 -14.07
C HIS A 274 14.64 -20.79 -12.73
N ALA A 275 15.21 -21.68 -11.91
CA ALA A 275 14.57 -22.20 -10.70
C ALA A 275 14.27 -21.13 -9.64
N GLU A 276 15.10 -20.09 -9.53
CA GLU A 276 14.82 -18.97 -8.61
C GLU A 276 13.66 -18.11 -9.09
N ALA A 277 13.58 -17.82 -10.40
CA ALA A 277 12.48 -17.06 -10.97
C ALA A 277 11.15 -17.81 -10.83
N LEU A 278 11.16 -19.13 -11.04
CA LEU A 278 9.99 -19.99 -10.84
C LEU A 278 9.52 -19.98 -9.37
N ARG A 279 10.44 -20.14 -8.40
CA ARG A 279 10.10 -20.07 -6.97
C ARG A 279 9.49 -18.72 -6.58
N ALA A 280 10.04 -17.62 -7.10
CA ALA A 280 9.51 -16.28 -6.84
C ALA A 280 8.11 -16.08 -7.47
N ARG A 281 7.90 -16.61 -8.68
CA ARG A 281 6.59 -16.63 -9.35
C ARG A 281 5.55 -17.40 -8.52
N GLU A 282 5.91 -18.60 -8.07
CA GLU A 282 5.02 -19.46 -7.28
C GLU A 282 4.62 -18.77 -5.95
N ALA A 283 5.58 -18.18 -5.24
CA ALA A 283 5.31 -17.42 -4.02
C ALA A 283 4.32 -16.26 -4.25
N LEU A 284 4.49 -15.50 -5.34
CA LEU A 284 3.54 -14.43 -5.70
C LEU A 284 2.17 -15.00 -6.07
N SER A 285 2.12 -16.09 -6.85
CA SER A 285 0.86 -16.73 -7.26
C SER A 285 0.04 -17.22 -6.05
N GLN A 286 0.69 -17.80 -5.04
CA GLN A 286 0.04 -18.26 -3.81
C GLN A 286 -0.57 -17.11 -3.01
N LEU A 287 0.11 -15.95 -2.97
CA LEU A 287 -0.43 -14.75 -2.31
C LEU A 287 -1.61 -14.15 -3.08
N LEU A 288 -1.57 -14.17 -4.42
CA LEU A 288 -2.66 -13.68 -5.26
C LEU A 288 -3.95 -14.49 -5.07
N VAL A 289 -3.85 -15.82 -4.92
CA VAL A 289 -5.00 -16.68 -4.64
C VAL A 289 -5.66 -16.35 -3.29
N GLN A 290 -4.90 -15.81 -2.33
CA GLN A 290 -5.35 -15.44 -0.99
C GLN A 290 -5.90 -14.00 -0.88
N VAL A 291 -5.94 -13.22 -1.98
CA VAL A 291 -6.42 -11.83 -1.94
C VAL A 291 -7.88 -11.78 -1.46
N PRO A 292 -8.17 -11.10 -0.32
CA PRO A 292 -9.53 -10.98 0.18
C PRO A 292 -10.33 -9.98 -0.65
N GLY A 293 -11.63 -10.23 -0.82
CA GLY A 293 -12.53 -9.29 -1.49
C GLY A 293 -13.74 -9.93 -2.15
N PRO A 294 -14.55 -9.12 -2.86
CA PRO A 294 -15.70 -9.62 -3.60
C PRO A 294 -15.26 -10.58 -4.72
N ALA A 295 -16.17 -11.45 -5.17
CA ALA A 295 -15.88 -12.47 -6.18
C ALA A 295 -15.14 -11.95 -7.42
N PRO A 296 -15.48 -10.79 -8.01
CA PRO A 296 -14.78 -10.26 -9.18
C PRO A 296 -13.31 -9.89 -8.92
N ARG A 297 -12.95 -9.49 -7.69
CA ARG A 297 -11.55 -9.19 -7.30
C ARG A 297 -10.75 -10.48 -7.15
N ARG A 298 -11.34 -11.50 -6.53
CA ARG A 298 -10.69 -12.83 -6.38
C ARG A 298 -10.47 -13.50 -7.74
N GLU A 299 -11.43 -13.40 -8.64
CA GLU A 299 -11.30 -13.90 -10.01
C GLU A 299 -10.23 -13.14 -10.80
N ALA A 300 -10.17 -11.82 -10.68
CA ALA A 300 -9.08 -11.03 -11.26
C ALA A 300 -7.71 -11.45 -10.71
N ALA A 301 -7.59 -11.66 -9.40
CA ALA A 301 -6.36 -12.12 -8.78
C ALA A 301 -5.93 -13.53 -9.23
N ARG A 302 -6.88 -14.46 -9.41
CA ARG A 302 -6.60 -15.79 -9.96
C ARG A 302 -6.13 -15.73 -11.41
N ARG A 303 -6.84 -14.98 -12.27
CA ARG A 303 -6.40 -14.76 -13.67
C ARG A 303 -5.02 -14.16 -13.74
N LEU A 304 -4.71 -13.19 -12.87
CA LEU A 304 -3.37 -12.63 -12.76
C LEU A 304 -2.34 -13.69 -12.38
N ALA A 305 -2.61 -14.50 -11.34
CA ALA A 305 -1.73 -15.58 -10.91
C ALA A 305 -1.44 -16.60 -12.03
N ASP A 306 -2.47 -16.97 -12.80
CA ASP A 306 -2.35 -17.90 -13.93
C ASP A 306 -1.55 -17.29 -15.09
N SER A 307 -1.70 -15.97 -15.30
CA SER A 307 -1.06 -15.22 -16.38
C SER A 307 0.40 -14.80 -16.13
N LEU A 308 0.90 -14.90 -14.88
CA LEU A 308 2.28 -14.49 -14.55
C LEU A 308 3.30 -15.16 -15.47
N PRO A 309 4.25 -14.41 -16.07
CA PRO A 309 5.15 -14.93 -17.07
C PRO A 309 6.20 -15.83 -16.40
N LEU A 310 7.05 -16.47 -17.20
CA LEU A 310 8.12 -17.36 -16.71
C LEU A 310 7.57 -18.63 -16.01
N THR A 311 6.44 -19.15 -16.49
CA THR A 311 5.96 -20.49 -16.13
C THR A 311 6.93 -21.59 -16.58
N ASN A 312 7.59 -21.35 -17.70
CA ASN A 312 8.57 -22.23 -18.30
C ASN A 312 9.86 -21.46 -18.54
N ARG A 313 10.97 -22.21 -18.62
CA ARG A 313 12.25 -21.68 -19.10
C ARG A 313 12.10 -21.13 -20.52
N LEU A 314 12.75 -19.99 -20.79
CA LEU A 314 12.75 -19.40 -22.14
C LEU A 314 13.51 -20.30 -23.12
N PRO A 315 13.04 -20.40 -24.38
CA PRO A 315 13.57 -21.37 -25.34
C PRO A 315 15.01 -21.03 -25.72
N GLY A 316 15.96 -21.95 -25.55
CA GLY A 316 17.32 -21.77 -26.05
C GLY A 316 17.44 -21.85 -27.58
N SER A 317 16.43 -22.42 -28.23
CA SER A 317 16.40 -22.66 -29.67
C SER A 317 14.99 -22.51 -30.23
N ARG A 318 14.88 -22.07 -31.49
CA ARG A 318 13.63 -22.06 -32.27
C ARG A 318 13.85 -22.92 -33.51
N GLU A 319 12.96 -23.88 -33.75
CA GLU A 319 13.06 -24.82 -34.88
C GLU A 319 14.39 -25.60 -34.92
N GLY A 320 14.90 -25.96 -33.74
CA GLY A 320 16.19 -26.66 -33.60
C GLY A 320 17.43 -25.78 -33.81
N GLN A 321 17.26 -24.51 -34.20
CA GLN A 321 18.37 -23.57 -34.32
C GLN A 321 18.56 -22.79 -33.01
N PRO A 322 19.78 -22.72 -32.46
CA PRO A 322 20.06 -21.94 -31.26
C PRO A 322 19.75 -20.46 -31.51
N LEU A 323 19.06 -19.81 -30.56
CA LEU A 323 18.71 -18.41 -30.69
C LEU A 323 19.96 -17.52 -30.62
N LEU A 324 20.08 -16.62 -31.59
CA LEU A 324 21.13 -15.60 -31.61
C LEU A 324 20.95 -14.62 -30.44
N PRO A 325 22.03 -13.98 -29.93
CA PRO A 325 21.94 -13.03 -28.81
C PRO A 325 20.92 -11.90 -29.01
N ARG A 326 20.77 -11.39 -30.24
CA ARG A 326 19.76 -10.36 -30.57
C ARG A 326 18.33 -10.90 -30.45
N GLN A 327 18.09 -12.15 -30.83
CA GLN A 327 16.78 -12.78 -30.71
C GLN A 327 16.44 -13.03 -29.23
N ARG A 328 17.41 -13.54 -28.44
CA ARG A 328 17.24 -13.72 -26.99
C ARG A 328 16.93 -12.41 -26.29
N LYS A 329 17.63 -11.33 -26.65
CA LYS A 329 17.33 -9.98 -26.12
C LYS A 329 15.92 -9.52 -26.47
N SER A 330 15.50 -9.68 -27.73
CA SER A 330 14.13 -9.33 -28.13
C SER A 330 13.07 -10.12 -27.36
N GLU A 331 13.32 -11.39 -27.09
CA GLU A 331 12.40 -12.23 -26.32
C GLU A 331 12.38 -11.85 -24.84
N ALA A 332 13.56 -11.56 -24.25
CA ALA A 332 13.68 -11.05 -22.89
C ALA A 332 12.93 -9.70 -22.71
N ASP A 333 13.05 -8.80 -23.68
CA ASP A 333 12.37 -7.49 -23.68
C ASP A 333 10.83 -7.63 -23.79
N ALA A 334 10.33 -8.58 -24.59
CA ALA A 334 8.91 -8.89 -24.65
C ALA A 334 8.37 -9.41 -23.29
N VAL A 335 9.14 -10.27 -22.62
CA VAL A 335 8.79 -10.79 -21.29
C VAL A 335 8.84 -9.69 -20.23
N ARG A 336 9.85 -8.81 -20.25
CA ARG A 336 9.93 -7.64 -19.35
C ARG A 336 8.72 -6.73 -19.49
N THR A 337 8.28 -6.48 -20.73
CA THR A 337 7.10 -5.65 -21.00
C THR A 337 5.84 -6.27 -20.40
N THR A 338 5.67 -7.58 -20.59
CA THR A 338 4.54 -8.35 -20.02
C THR A 338 4.58 -8.34 -18.49
N LEU A 339 5.76 -8.56 -17.90
CA LEU A 339 5.99 -8.52 -16.46
C LEU A 339 5.63 -7.15 -15.86
N ASP A 340 6.05 -6.06 -16.50
CA ASP A 340 5.76 -4.70 -16.04
C ASP A 340 4.27 -4.35 -16.13
N LEU A 341 3.56 -4.85 -17.15
CA LEU A 341 2.10 -4.69 -17.26
C LEU A 341 1.38 -5.46 -16.15
N GLN A 342 1.69 -6.73 -15.95
CA GLN A 342 1.02 -7.57 -14.96
C GLN A 342 1.32 -7.13 -13.52
N THR A 343 2.55 -6.69 -13.23
CA THR A 343 2.88 -6.16 -11.89
C THR A 343 2.16 -4.84 -11.58
N ARG A 344 1.84 -4.01 -12.60
CA ARG A 344 0.96 -2.85 -12.44
C ARG A 344 -0.48 -3.27 -12.16
N GLU A 345 -1.00 -4.28 -12.85
CA GLU A 345 -2.34 -4.82 -12.57
C GLU A 345 -2.46 -5.39 -11.14
N VAL A 346 -1.39 -6.00 -10.61
CA VAL A 346 -1.35 -6.40 -9.19
C VAL A 346 -1.36 -5.20 -8.24
N ALA A 347 -0.75 -4.07 -8.62
CA ALA A 347 -0.87 -2.85 -7.83
C ALA A 347 -2.32 -2.31 -7.83
N ASP A 348 -3.02 -2.45 -8.96
CA ASP A 348 -4.44 -2.08 -9.04
C ASP A 348 -5.32 -2.95 -8.14
N LEU A 349 -5.00 -4.24 -7.98
CA LEU A 349 -5.66 -5.12 -6.99
C LEU A 349 -5.65 -4.57 -5.58
N ARG A 350 -4.74 -3.66 -5.23
CA ARG A 350 -4.63 -3.06 -3.89
C ARG A 350 -5.46 -1.79 -3.72
N ARG A 351 -6.08 -1.26 -4.77
CA ARG A 351 -6.94 -0.07 -4.66
C ARG A 351 -8.13 -0.34 -3.72
N PRO A 352 -8.57 0.66 -2.93
CA PRO A 352 -9.63 0.49 -1.96
C PRO A 352 -10.94 0.02 -2.62
N ALA A 353 -11.66 -0.85 -1.90
CA ALA A 353 -12.88 -1.52 -2.36
C ALA A 353 -13.90 -0.61 -3.09
N PRO A 354 -14.28 0.61 -2.62
CA PRO A 354 -15.23 1.49 -3.31
C PRO A 354 -14.90 1.79 -4.79
N LEU A 355 -13.64 1.64 -5.19
CA LEU A 355 -13.23 1.85 -6.58
C LEU A 355 -13.35 0.58 -7.45
N TRP A 356 -13.43 -0.61 -6.84
CA TRP A 356 -13.49 -1.89 -7.58
C TRP A 356 -14.85 -2.21 -8.20
N TRP A 357 -15.92 -1.60 -7.69
CA TRP A 357 -17.28 -1.79 -8.22
C TRP A 357 -17.61 -0.84 -9.37
N LEU A 358 -16.80 0.21 -9.60
CA LEU A 358 -17.02 1.17 -10.66
C LEU A 358 -16.70 0.51 -12.01
N PRO A 359 -17.70 0.33 -12.91
CA PRO A 359 -17.54 -0.41 -14.17
C PRO A 359 -16.46 0.14 -15.12
N GLY A 360 -15.99 1.38 -14.91
CA GLY A 360 -14.95 2.02 -15.73
C GLY A 360 -13.51 1.85 -15.23
N ALA A 361 -13.28 1.25 -14.05
CA ALA A 361 -11.91 1.07 -13.54
C ALA A 361 -11.18 -0.12 -14.17
N ARG A 362 -11.91 -1.07 -14.77
CA ARG A 362 -11.30 -2.04 -15.69
C ARG A 362 -11.24 -1.38 -17.05
N GLY A 363 -10.05 -0.96 -17.47
CA GLY A 363 -9.77 -0.75 -18.88
C GLY A 363 -10.27 -1.97 -19.63
N SER A 364 -11.37 -1.82 -20.36
CA SER A 364 -11.94 -2.83 -21.21
C SER A 364 -11.08 -2.95 -22.46
N ASP A 365 -9.80 -3.25 -22.28
CA ASP A 365 -8.96 -3.80 -23.32
C ASP A 365 -9.32 -5.27 -23.42
N ARG A 366 -10.54 -5.51 -23.92
CA ARG A 366 -10.84 -6.78 -24.56
C ARG A 366 -9.82 -6.86 -25.69
N PRO A 367 -8.87 -7.80 -25.68
CA PRO A 367 -8.00 -7.96 -26.83
C PRO A 367 -8.92 -8.30 -28.00
N THR A 368 -9.17 -7.33 -28.87
CA THR A 368 -9.69 -7.58 -30.20
C THR A 368 -8.67 -8.51 -30.83
N SER A 369 -9.02 -9.79 -30.90
CA SER A 369 -8.29 -10.84 -31.60
C SER A 369 -7.84 -10.31 -32.96
N ALA A 370 -6.60 -9.84 -33.03
CA ALA A 370 -5.94 -9.50 -34.27
C ALA A 370 -5.29 -10.77 -34.80
N GLY A 371 -5.76 -11.24 -35.95
CA GLY A 371 -5.06 -12.25 -36.76
C GLY A 371 -5.61 -13.65 -36.64
N GLY A 372 -6.55 -14.00 -37.52
CA GLY A 372 -6.62 -15.36 -38.03
C GLY A 372 -5.35 -15.67 -38.84
N PRO A 373 -4.90 -16.94 -38.91
CA PRO A 373 -3.72 -17.31 -39.67
C PRO A 373 -3.99 -17.17 -41.17
N HIS A 374 -3.18 -16.35 -41.84
CA HIS A 374 -2.98 -16.50 -43.28
C HIS A 374 -2.11 -17.75 -43.48
N ALA A 375 -2.70 -18.74 -44.14
CA ALA A 375 -2.01 -19.85 -44.78
C ALA A 375 -1.44 -19.40 -46.14
#